data_AF-A0A7X8UA55-F1
#
_entry.id   AF-A0A7X8UA55-F1
#
_cell.length_a   1.000
_cell.length_b   1.000
_cell.length_c   1.000
_cell.angle_alpha   90.00
_cell.angle_beta   90.00
_cell.angle_gamma   90.00
#
_symmetry.space_group_name_H-M   'P 1'
#
loop_
_entity.id
_entity.type
_entity.pdbx_description
1 polymer ?
#
loop_
_entity_poly.entity_id
_entity_poly.type
_entity_poly.pdbx_seq_one_letter_code
_entity_poly.pdbx_strand_id
1 'polypeptide(L)'
;EKMLQAEGILVDGKIKPRADVPMELRIEATSILNYLQNREYIAGIDWLPADFNIHEDMQKTLGFETAYPQYPGQAKYFYASMNTVDPIDIKGYDIMYTGHSYRGQGKSEIAPVNFVVDDVKYQLIVTRISTQETIVAVKSADGKELVATGLYDFARSLRGINEPSKGSLSPQEMTLVKEENGAQLYVLFQDVNISFGSGSDAGADYSFYVFFSAPE
;
A
#
# COMPACT_ATOMS: atom_id res chain seq x y z
N GLU A 1 5.74 15.03 -28.88
CA GLU A 1 5.10 14.41 -30.08
C GLU A 1 5.64 13.03 -30.40
N LYS A 2 6.91 12.86 -30.79
CA LYS A 2 7.46 11.56 -31.26
C LYS A 2 7.15 10.37 -30.36
N MET A 3 7.26 10.53 -29.03
CA MET A 3 6.96 9.45 -28.09
C MET A 3 5.46 9.13 -28.01
N LEU A 4 4.60 10.16 -28.09
CA LEU A 4 3.14 9.97 -28.17
C LEU A 4 2.73 9.31 -29.49
N GLN A 5 3.41 9.63 -30.59
CA GLN A 5 3.20 8.99 -31.89
C GLN A 5 3.62 7.52 -31.88
N ALA A 6 4.79 7.21 -31.31
CA ALA A 6 5.30 5.85 -31.19
C ALA A 6 4.34 4.93 -30.40
N GLU A 7 3.68 5.48 -29.38
CA GLU A 7 2.72 4.74 -28.54
C GLU A 7 1.27 4.80 -29.05
N GLY A 8 1.05 5.45 -30.20
CA GLY A 8 -0.26 5.57 -30.85
C GLY A 8 -1.24 6.49 -30.13
N ILE A 9 -0.74 7.35 -29.24
CA ILE A 9 -1.51 8.35 -28.50
C ILE A 9 -1.76 9.59 -29.35
N LEU A 10 -0.82 9.94 -30.22
CA LEU A 10 -0.97 11.02 -31.18
C LEU A 10 -0.88 10.46 -32.60
N VAL A 11 -2.01 10.43 -33.31
CA VAL A 11 -2.11 9.91 -34.68
C VAL A 11 -2.71 10.99 -35.56
N ASP A 12 -1.99 11.41 -36.61
CA ASP A 12 -2.42 12.46 -37.54
C ASP A 12 -2.88 13.76 -36.86
N GLY A 13 -2.15 14.19 -35.82
CA GLY A 13 -2.46 15.39 -35.05
C GLY A 13 -3.67 15.25 -34.11
N LYS A 14 -4.22 14.05 -33.96
CA LYS A 14 -5.35 13.76 -33.07
C LYS A 14 -4.93 12.88 -31.91
N ILE A 15 -5.44 13.23 -30.74
CA ILE A 15 -5.19 12.47 -29.52
C ILE A 15 -6.13 11.25 -29.46
N LYS A 16 -5.57 10.08 -29.22
CA LYS A 16 -6.25 8.83 -28.89
C LYS A 16 -5.78 8.38 -27.50
N PRO A 17 -6.56 8.65 -26.44
CA PRO A 17 -6.15 8.30 -25.07
C PRO A 17 -5.81 6.82 -24.92
N ARG A 18 -4.73 6.51 -24.18
CA ARG A 18 -4.31 5.13 -23.90
C ARG A 18 -3.69 5.01 -22.50
N ALA A 19 -4.22 4.10 -21.68
CA ALA A 19 -3.73 3.89 -20.32
C ALA A 19 -2.53 2.93 -20.23
N ASP A 20 -2.50 1.93 -21.11
CA ASP A 20 -1.45 0.91 -21.16
C ASP A 20 -0.25 1.39 -21.98
N VAL A 21 0.59 2.21 -21.34
CA VAL A 21 1.78 2.83 -21.92
C VAL A 21 2.99 2.70 -20.99
N PRO A 22 4.23 2.69 -21.53
CA PRO A 22 5.43 2.58 -20.70
C PRO A 22 5.54 3.70 -19.64
N MET A 23 6.01 3.35 -18.44
CA MET A 23 6.22 4.33 -17.36
C MET A 23 7.18 5.47 -17.76
N GLU A 24 8.20 5.16 -18.57
CA GLU A 24 9.13 6.15 -19.12
C GLU A 24 8.42 7.22 -19.93
N LEU A 25 7.46 6.84 -20.80
CA LEU A 25 6.64 7.79 -21.53
C LEU A 25 5.85 8.69 -20.57
N ARG A 26 5.22 8.10 -19.55
CA ARG A 26 4.40 8.85 -18.60
C ARG A 26 5.22 9.91 -17.87
N ILE A 27 6.43 9.54 -17.44
CA ILE A 27 7.38 10.42 -16.75
C ILE A 27 7.84 11.57 -17.67
N GLU A 28 8.25 11.23 -18.89
CA GLU A 28 8.78 12.21 -19.84
C GLU A 28 7.68 13.16 -20.31
N ALA A 29 6.49 12.64 -20.66
CA ALA A 29 5.34 13.45 -21.03
C ALA A 29 4.91 14.41 -19.91
N THR A 30 4.87 13.93 -18.67
CA THR A 30 4.56 14.77 -17.50
C THR A 30 5.60 15.88 -17.31
N SER A 31 6.88 15.55 -17.45
CA SER A 31 7.98 16.51 -17.27
C SER A 31 7.95 17.59 -18.34
N ILE A 32 7.77 17.21 -19.62
CA ILE A 32 7.68 18.14 -20.74
C ILE A 32 6.43 19.03 -20.63
N LEU A 33 5.26 18.45 -20.38
CA LEU A 33 4.02 19.24 -20.31
C LEU A 33 4.01 20.16 -19.10
N ASN A 34 4.55 19.74 -17.94
CA ASN A 34 4.73 20.64 -16.80
C ASN A 34 5.66 21.80 -17.14
N TYR A 35 6.77 21.53 -17.83
CA TYR A 35 7.69 22.59 -18.25
C TYR A 35 7.00 23.59 -19.18
N LEU A 36 6.26 23.11 -20.18
CA LEU A 36 5.56 23.96 -21.14
C LEU A 36 4.43 24.75 -20.46
N GLN A 37 3.67 24.15 -19.54
CA GLN A 37 2.64 24.85 -18.79
C GLN A 37 3.22 25.95 -17.89
N ASN A 38 4.29 25.65 -17.14
CA ASN A 38 4.95 26.61 -16.25
C ASN A 38 5.62 27.77 -16.99
N ARG A 39 5.88 27.61 -18.29
CA ARG A 39 6.41 28.64 -19.17
C ARG A 39 5.34 29.30 -20.04
N GLU A 40 4.07 28.92 -19.87
CA GLU A 40 2.93 29.41 -20.67
C GLU A 40 3.06 29.07 -22.17
N TYR A 41 3.84 28.04 -22.52
CA TYR A 41 4.05 27.58 -23.90
C TYR A 41 3.01 26.53 -24.34
N ILE A 42 2.22 26.00 -23.41
CA ILE A 42 1.28 24.92 -23.68
C ILE A 42 0.16 25.33 -24.66
N ALA A 43 -0.23 26.61 -24.65
CA ALA A 43 -1.23 27.18 -25.55
C ALA A 43 -0.78 27.22 -27.03
N GLY A 44 0.52 27.03 -27.30
CA GLY A 44 1.08 27.00 -28.66
C GLY A 44 1.11 25.60 -29.29
N ILE A 45 0.49 24.60 -28.68
CA ILE A 45 0.53 23.20 -29.14
C ILE A 45 -0.78 22.86 -29.85
N ASP A 46 -0.73 22.77 -31.18
CA ASP A 46 -1.92 22.64 -32.04
C ASP A 46 -2.80 21.40 -31.77
N TRP A 47 -2.20 20.29 -31.33
CA TRP A 47 -2.91 19.04 -31.07
C TRP A 47 -3.45 18.92 -29.63
N LEU A 48 -3.14 19.87 -28.76
CA LEU A 48 -3.54 19.86 -27.35
C LEU A 48 -4.69 20.85 -27.12
N PRO A 49 -5.64 20.58 -26.19
CA PRO A 49 -6.67 21.55 -25.85
C PRO A 49 -6.07 22.88 -25.37
N ALA A 50 -6.65 24.01 -25.80
CA ALA A 50 -6.12 25.34 -25.52
C ALA A 50 -6.17 25.70 -24.02
N ASP A 51 -7.12 25.13 -23.30
CA ASP A 51 -7.33 25.27 -21.86
C ASP A 51 -6.71 24.12 -21.04
N PHE A 52 -5.88 23.29 -21.67
CA PHE A 52 -5.31 22.11 -21.03
C PHE A 52 -4.55 22.47 -19.75
N ASN A 53 -4.99 21.89 -18.64
CA ASN A 53 -4.31 21.92 -17.36
C ASN A 53 -3.81 20.52 -17.00
N ILE A 54 -2.49 20.35 -16.88
CA ILE A 54 -1.88 19.05 -16.61
C ILE A 54 -2.40 18.37 -15.33
N HIS A 55 -2.78 19.12 -14.30
CA HIS A 55 -3.26 18.53 -13.03
C HIS A 55 -4.68 18.00 -13.12
N GLU A 56 -5.48 18.54 -14.04
CA GLU A 56 -6.90 18.21 -14.19
C GLU A 56 -7.15 17.32 -15.42
N ASP A 57 -6.30 17.45 -16.45
CA ASP A 57 -6.66 17.04 -17.81
C ASP A 57 -5.80 15.92 -18.36
N MET A 58 -4.70 15.56 -17.69
CA MET A 58 -3.74 14.58 -18.21
C MET A 58 -4.39 13.23 -18.51
N GLN A 59 -5.14 12.69 -17.55
CA GLN A 59 -5.78 11.38 -17.68
C GLN A 59 -6.88 11.39 -18.73
N LYS A 60 -7.77 12.40 -18.74
CA LYS A 60 -8.85 12.50 -19.72
C LYS A 60 -8.35 12.72 -21.14
N THR A 61 -7.21 13.41 -21.30
CA THR A 61 -6.66 13.78 -22.60
C THR A 61 -5.77 12.68 -23.16
N LEU A 62 -4.77 12.20 -22.40
CA LEU A 62 -3.78 11.25 -22.89
C LEU A 62 -4.06 9.80 -22.48
N GLY A 63 -5.00 9.59 -21.56
CA GLY A 63 -5.41 8.27 -21.07
C GLY A 63 -4.61 7.76 -19.87
N PHE A 64 -3.67 8.57 -19.36
CA PHE A 64 -2.85 8.21 -18.19
C PHE A 64 -2.60 9.44 -17.30
N GLU A 65 -2.48 9.20 -16.00
CA GLU A 65 -2.18 10.25 -15.02
C GLU A 65 -0.72 10.68 -15.06
N THR A 66 -0.46 11.89 -14.55
CA THR A 66 0.89 12.42 -14.36
C THR A 66 1.77 11.43 -13.60
N ALA A 67 3.00 11.25 -14.05
CA ALA A 67 4.01 10.46 -13.37
C ALA A 67 5.26 11.31 -13.21
N TYR A 68 5.84 11.33 -12.02
CA TYR A 68 7.08 12.05 -11.75
C TYR A 68 8.23 11.06 -11.66
N PRO A 69 9.42 11.41 -12.17
CA PRO A 69 10.58 10.58 -11.93
C PRO A 69 10.75 10.46 -10.42
N GLN A 70 10.82 9.24 -9.92
CA GLN A 70 11.26 9.04 -8.54
C GLN A 70 12.68 9.59 -8.48
N TYR A 71 12.88 10.76 -7.85
CA TYR A 71 14.22 11.26 -7.58
C TYR A 71 15.04 10.12 -6.96
N PRO A 72 16.33 9.97 -7.26
CA PRO A 72 17.20 9.06 -6.54
C PRO A 72 17.07 9.37 -5.03
N GLY A 73 16.31 8.54 -4.31
CA GLY A 73 15.95 8.76 -2.91
C GLY A 73 14.52 9.24 -2.57
N GLN A 74 13.59 9.39 -3.51
CA GLN A 74 12.19 9.75 -3.20
C GLN A 74 11.23 8.57 -3.03
N ALA A 75 11.53 7.39 -3.59
CA ALA A 75 10.86 6.15 -3.16
C ALA A 75 11.42 5.63 -1.83
N LYS A 76 11.90 6.52 -0.96
CA LYS A 76 12.41 6.16 0.36
C LYS A 76 11.30 5.97 1.37
N TYR A 77 10.09 6.44 1.15
CA TYR A 77 9.03 6.40 2.15
C TYR A 77 7.70 6.01 1.52
N PHE A 78 6.98 5.11 2.16
CA PHE A 78 5.61 4.76 1.87
C PHE A 78 4.81 4.87 3.15
N TYR A 79 3.62 5.43 3.04
CA TYR A 79 2.68 5.53 4.12
C TYR A 79 1.29 5.09 3.63
N ALA A 80 0.62 4.29 4.44
CA ALA A 80 -0.79 3.98 4.29
C ALA A 80 -1.46 4.07 5.66
N SER A 81 -2.70 4.53 5.67
CA SER A 81 -3.53 4.61 6.86
C SER A 81 -4.93 4.14 6.54
N MET A 82 -5.58 3.54 7.53
CA MET A 82 -6.97 3.10 7.42
C MET A 82 -7.91 4.30 7.58
N ASN A 83 -8.97 4.34 6.77
CA ASN A 83 -10.09 5.23 6.93
C ASN A 83 -10.86 4.83 8.19
N THR A 84 -10.86 5.70 9.20
CA THR A 84 -11.53 5.45 10.48
C THR A 84 -13.02 5.80 10.48
N VAL A 85 -13.54 6.36 9.38
CA VAL A 85 -14.97 6.63 9.20
C VAL A 85 -15.74 5.37 8.85
N ASP A 86 -15.12 4.46 8.10
CA ASP A 86 -15.75 3.22 7.67
C ASP A 86 -15.82 2.22 8.84
N PRO A 87 -16.94 1.51 9.03
CA PRO A 87 -17.07 0.54 10.10
C PRO A 87 -16.17 -0.67 9.88
N ILE A 88 -15.61 -1.18 10.97
CA ILE A 88 -14.88 -2.44 11.02
C ILE A 88 -15.88 -3.55 11.37
N ASP A 89 -16.04 -4.53 10.49
CA ASP A 89 -16.84 -5.72 10.83
C ASP A 89 -16.07 -6.57 11.84
N ILE A 90 -16.73 -6.91 12.94
CA ILE A 90 -16.18 -7.73 14.02
C ILE A 90 -16.95 -9.05 14.21
N LYS A 91 -17.93 -9.31 13.36
CA LYS A 91 -18.75 -10.52 13.45
C LYS A 91 -17.92 -11.76 13.09
N GLY A 92 -17.99 -12.78 13.92
CA GLY A 92 -17.33 -14.06 13.68
C GLY A 92 -15.89 -14.13 14.20
N TYR A 93 -15.46 -13.15 15.01
CA TYR A 93 -14.17 -13.19 15.69
C TYR A 93 -14.34 -13.39 17.19
N ASP A 94 -13.44 -14.20 17.77
CA ASP A 94 -13.48 -14.53 19.18
C ASP A 94 -12.74 -13.49 20.03
N ILE A 95 -11.66 -12.92 19.48
CA ILE A 95 -10.83 -11.93 20.16
C ILE A 95 -10.38 -10.81 19.22
N MET A 96 -10.08 -9.65 19.81
CA MET A 96 -9.35 -8.55 19.18
C MET A 96 -8.13 -8.18 20.04
N TYR A 97 -6.96 -8.07 19.42
CA TYR A 97 -5.73 -7.59 20.05
C TYR A 97 -5.20 -6.35 19.31
N THR A 98 -4.64 -5.38 20.05
CA THR A 98 -3.97 -4.21 19.45
C THR A 98 -2.46 -4.42 19.52
N GLY A 99 -1.80 -4.39 18.36
CA GLY A 99 -0.37 -4.60 18.23
C GLY A 99 0.34 -3.41 17.59
N HIS A 100 1.61 -3.24 17.98
CA HIS A 100 2.52 -2.27 17.36
C HIS A 100 3.88 -2.92 17.16
N SER A 101 4.54 -2.64 16.04
CA SER A 101 5.91 -3.06 15.82
C SER A 101 6.70 -1.98 15.08
N TYR A 102 7.74 -1.45 15.71
CA TYR A 102 8.57 -0.38 15.14
C TYR A 102 10.00 -0.84 14.90
N ARG A 103 10.61 -0.34 13.81
CA ARG A 103 11.96 -0.71 13.34
C ARG A 103 13.06 -0.53 14.39
N GLY A 104 12.88 0.43 15.29
CA GLY A 104 13.79 0.70 16.41
C GLY A 104 13.78 -0.36 17.53
N GLN A 105 12.82 -1.30 17.56
CA GLN A 105 12.78 -2.37 18.57
C GLN A 105 13.89 -3.41 18.38
N GLY A 106 14.50 -3.47 17.19
CA GLY A 106 15.34 -4.59 16.80
C GLY A 106 14.56 -5.90 16.78
N LYS A 107 15.27 -7.04 16.86
CA LYS A 107 14.62 -8.35 17.02
C LYS A 107 13.99 -8.40 18.40
N SER A 108 12.68 -8.47 18.45
CA SER A 108 11.91 -8.45 19.70
C SER A 108 10.70 -9.36 19.56
N GLU A 109 10.37 -10.02 20.66
CA GLU A 109 9.12 -10.74 20.82
C GLU A 109 8.29 -9.95 21.82
N ILE A 110 7.07 -9.57 21.43
CA ILE A 110 6.12 -8.99 22.38
C ILE A 110 5.65 -10.13 23.28
N ALA A 111 5.50 -9.84 24.58
CA ALA A 111 5.03 -10.81 25.56
C ALA A 111 3.78 -11.55 25.02
N PRO A 112 3.79 -12.90 24.97
CA PRO A 112 2.69 -13.65 24.41
C PRO A 112 1.37 -13.34 25.11
N VAL A 113 0.31 -13.21 24.31
CA VAL A 113 -1.04 -12.96 24.82
C VAL A 113 -1.79 -14.27 24.87
N ASN A 114 -2.11 -14.73 26.07
CA ASN A 114 -2.89 -15.94 26.27
C ASN A 114 -4.39 -15.59 26.30
N PHE A 115 -5.20 -16.39 25.62
CA PHE A 115 -6.65 -16.21 25.57
C PHE A 115 -7.38 -17.55 25.52
N VAL A 116 -8.69 -17.53 25.72
CA VAL A 116 -9.56 -18.72 25.74
C VAL A 116 -10.75 -18.47 24.83
N VAL A 117 -11.05 -19.45 23.97
CA VAL A 117 -12.25 -19.52 23.12
C VAL A 117 -12.87 -20.89 23.36
N ASP A 118 -14.15 -20.94 23.72
CA ASP A 118 -14.88 -22.19 23.99
C ASP A 118 -14.10 -23.20 24.87
N ASP A 119 -13.58 -22.71 26.00
CA ASP A 119 -12.75 -23.45 26.97
C ASP A 119 -11.40 -23.98 26.43
N VAL A 120 -11.05 -23.69 25.18
CA VAL A 120 -9.75 -24.02 24.58
C VAL A 120 -8.77 -22.85 24.74
N LYS A 121 -7.56 -23.14 25.18
CA LYS A 121 -6.50 -22.15 25.41
C LYS A 121 -5.64 -21.94 24.16
N TYR A 122 -5.35 -20.68 23.87
CA TYR A 122 -4.51 -20.25 22.77
C TYR A 122 -3.49 -19.21 23.21
N GLN A 123 -2.49 -19.01 22.37
CA GLN A 123 -1.46 -18.00 22.55
C GLN A 123 -1.21 -17.25 21.24
N LEU A 124 -1.41 -15.94 21.28
CA LEU A 124 -1.02 -15.01 20.21
C LEU A 124 0.42 -14.54 20.45
N ILE A 125 1.24 -14.61 19.42
CA ILE A 125 2.64 -14.21 19.43
C ILE A 125 2.87 -13.20 18.31
N VAL A 126 3.55 -12.11 18.64
CA VAL A 126 4.03 -11.12 17.66
C VAL A 126 5.54 -11.03 17.78
N THR A 127 6.24 -11.42 16.70
CA THR A 127 7.70 -11.47 16.68
C THR A 127 8.25 -10.63 15.55
N ARG A 128 9.06 -9.64 15.89
CA ARG A 128 9.82 -8.88 14.91
C ARG A 128 11.12 -9.62 14.57
N ILE A 129 11.27 -10.04 13.31
CA ILE A 129 12.43 -10.83 12.87
C ILE A 129 13.46 -10.01 12.07
N SER A 130 13.09 -8.83 11.57
CA SER A 130 14.00 -7.89 10.93
C SER A 130 13.55 -6.42 11.09
N THR A 131 14.29 -5.46 10.55
CA THR A 131 13.84 -4.05 10.52
C THR A 131 12.64 -3.84 9.60
N GLN A 132 12.21 -4.84 8.83
CA GLN A 132 11.03 -4.79 7.96
C GLN A 132 9.97 -5.79 8.40
N GLU A 133 10.35 -6.98 8.83
CA GLU A 133 9.40 -8.10 8.96
C GLU A 133 8.97 -8.33 10.40
N THR A 134 7.65 -8.51 10.55
CA THR A 134 6.99 -8.91 11.79
C THR A 134 6.08 -10.08 11.47
N ILE A 135 6.17 -11.13 12.27
CA ILE A 135 5.32 -12.31 12.18
C ILE A 135 4.24 -12.21 13.26
N VAL A 136 2.99 -12.45 12.88
CA VAL A 136 1.86 -12.62 13.78
C VAL A 136 1.42 -14.08 13.69
N ALA A 137 1.39 -14.77 14.82
CA ALA A 137 1.07 -16.19 14.86
C ALA A 137 0.18 -16.53 16.05
N VAL A 138 -0.72 -17.50 15.87
CA VAL A 138 -1.50 -18.10 16.95
C VAL A 138 -1.12 -19.56 17.10
N LYS A 139 -0.89 -19.98 18.35
CA LYS A 139 -0.57 -21.35 18.75
C LYS A 139 -1.65 -21.90 19.68
N SER A 140 -1.84 -23.21 19.65
CA SER A 140 -2.63 -23.94 20.65
C SER A 140 -1.86 -24.07 21.98
N ALA A 141 -2.56 -24.52 23.02
CA ALA A 141 -2.01 -24.67 24.38
C ALA A 141 -0.77 -25.59 24.47
N ASP A 142 -0.64 -26.55 23.56
CA ASP A 142 0.49 -27.47 23.44
C ASP A 142 1.68 -26.90 22.63
N GLY A 143 1.55 -25.65 22.16
CA GLY A 143 2.59 -24.94 21.42
C GLY A 143 2.61 -25.22 19.92
N LYS A 144 1.65 -25.98 19.38
CA LYS A 144 1.51 -26.19 17.94
C LYS A 144 1.02 -24.90 17.26
N GLU A 145 1.67 -24.51 16.18
CA GLU A 145 1.23 -23.38 15.35
C GLU A 145 -0.06 -23.73 14.61
N LEU A 146 -1.07 -22.86 14.74
CA LEU A 146 -2.36 -23.00 14.06
C LEU A 146 -2.36 -22.16 12.78
N VAL A 147 -1.94 -20.91 12.88
CA VAL A 147 -1.90 -19.97 11.76
C VAL A 147 -0.83 -18.91 12.02
N ALA A 148 -0.10 -18.53 10.97
CA ALA A 148 0.90 -17.47 11.03
C ALA A 148 0.95 -16.68 9.73
N THR A 149 1.27 -15.40 9.84
CA THR A 149 1.48 -14.53 8.68
C THR A 149 2.59 -13.50 8.91
N GLY A 150 3.30 -13.15 7.85
CA GLY A 150 4.23 -12.03 7.80
C GLY A 150 3.52 -10.76 7.34
N LEU A 151 3.95 -9.61 7.83
CA LEU A 151 3.29 -8.33 7.55
C LEU A 151 3.87 -7.62 6.33
N TYR A 152 5.15 -7.81 6.05
CA TYR A 152 5.88 -6.91 5.13
C TYR A 152 5.43 -7.01 3.66
N ASP A 153 5.21 -8.22 3.15
CA ASP A 153 4.82 -8.41 1.75
C ASP A 153 3.45 -7.78 1.44
N PHE A 154 2.48 -7.94 2.35
CA PHE A 154 1.19 -7.28 2.26
C PHE A 154 1.34 -5.76 2.38
N ALA A 155 2.05 -5.29 3.41
CA ALA A 155 2.29 -3.86 3.63
C ALA A 155 2.95 -3.17 2.41
N ARG A 156 3.85 -3.87 1.71
CA ARG A 156 4.49 -3.39 0.48
C ARG A 156 3.52 -3.35 -0.70
N SER A 157 2.57 -4.28 -0.80
CA SER A 157 1.61 -4.36 -1.91
C SER A 157 0.65 -3.15 -1.93
N LEU A 158 0.39 -2.57 -0.76
CA LEU A 158 -0.42 -1.36 -0.59
C LEU A 158 0.11 -0.13 -1.37
N ARG A 159 1.39 -0.14 -1.79
CA ARG A 159 1.98 0.92 -2.64
C ARG A 159 1.28 1.12 -3.98
N GLY A 160 0.59 0.09 -4.49
CA GLY A 160 -0.14 0.15 -5.76
C GLY A 160 -1.56 0.71 -5.65
N ILE A 161 -2.05 0.95 -4.42
CA ILE A 161 -3.45 1.34 -4.14
C ILE A 161 -3.57 2.86 -3.89
N ASN A 162 -2.43 3.55 -3.72
CA ASN A 162 -2.39 4.98 -3.44
C ASN A 162 -2.47 5.82 -4.73
N GLU A 163 -3.68 6.14 -5.16
CA GLU A 163 -3.90 7.44 -5.81
C GLU A 163 -3.61 8.56 -4.80
N PRO A 164 -2.89 9.62 -5.18
CA PRO A 164 -2.69 10.81 -4.33
C PRO A 164 -3.99 11.48 -3.84
N SER A 165 -5.14 11.08 -4.40
CA SER A 165 -6.49 11.55 -4.08
C SER A 165 -7.13 10.84 -2.87
N LYS A 166 -6.68 9.63 -2.49
CA LYS A 166 -7.23 8.84 -1.37
C LYS A 166 -6.37 9.00 -0.12
N GLY A 167 -6.68 9.97 0.73
CA GLY A 167 -5.95 10.22 1.98
C GLY A 167 -5.84 9.01 2.94
N SER A 168 -6.71 8.00 2.79
CA SER A 168 -6.76 6.76 3.59
C SER A 168 -7.42 5.62 2.81
N LEU A 169 -7.05 4.37 3.13
CA LEU A 169 -7.58 3.14 2.53
C LEU A 169 -8.72 2.55 3.38
N SER A 170 -9.68 1.85 2.77
CA SER A 170 -10.76 1.19 3.52
C SER A 170 -10.24 0.11 4.47
N PRO A 171 -10.98 -0.26 5.55
CA PRO A 171 -10.62 -1.38 6.40
C PRO A 171 -10.39 -2.68 5.61
N GLN A 172 -11.19 -2.93 4.57
CA GLN A 172 -11.03 -4.12 3.73
C GLN A 172 -9.70 -4.09 2.95
N GLU A 173 -9.32 -2.95 2.37
CA GLU A 173 -8.03 -2.79 1.69
C GLU A 173 -6.83 -2.90 2.64
N MET A 174 -7.02 -2.53 3.92
CA MET A 174 -6.00 -2.59 4.98
C MET A 174 -5.97 -3.92 5.73
N THR A 175 -6.74 -4.94 5.31
CA THR A 175 -6.80 -6.23 6.01
C THR A 175 -6.01 -7.31 5.27
N LEU A 176 -5.05 -7.91 5.97
CA LEU A 176 -4.42 -9.17 5.58
C LEU A 176 -5.19 -10.33 6.22
N VAL A 177 -5.66 -11.26 5.40
CA VAL A 177 -6.34 -12.48 5.85
C VAL A 177 -5.47 -13.69 5.58
N LYS A 178 -5.34 -14.55 6.58
CA LYS A 178 -4.66 -15.83 6.48
C LYS A 178 -5.52 -16.91 7.13
N GLU A 179 -5.74 -18.00 6.41
CA GLU A 179 -6.43 -19.19 6.91
C GLU A 179 -5.49 -20.39 6.87
N GLU A 180 -5.41 -21.13 7.96
CA GLU A 180 -4.62 -22.35 8.07
C GLU A 180 -5.13 -23.23 9.20
N ASN A 181 -5.09 -24.56 9.03
CA ASN A 181 -5.56 -25.53 10.03
C ASN A 181 -6.98 -25.28 10.57
N GLY A 182 -7.87 -24.71 9.75
CA GLY A 182 -9.24 -24.34 10.14
C GLY A 182 -9.34 -23.06 10.98
N ALA A 183 -8.21 -22.45 11.35
CA ALA A 183 -8.18 -21.17 12.04
C ALA A 183 -8.06 -20.02 11.03
N GLN A 184 -8.65 -18.87 11.35
CA GLN A 184 -8.52 -17.65 10.55
C GLN A 184 -7.87 -16.53 11.36
N LEU A 185 -6.90 -15.87 10.75
CA LEU A 185 -6.16 -14.73 11.30
C LEU A 185 -6.35 -13.52 10.39
N TYR A 186 -6.85 -12.44 10.97
CA TYR A 186 -7.05 -11.16 10.29
C TYR A 186 -6.13 -10.14 10.93
N VAL A 187 -5.25 -9.55 10.13
CA VAL A 187 -4.42 -8.43 10.56
C VAL A 187 -4.90 -7.19 9.85
N LEU A 188 -5.64 -6.35 10.57
CA LEU A 188 -6.13 -5.07 10.09
C LEU A 188 -5.10 -3.99 10.44
N PHE A 189 -4.42 -3.44 9.44
CA PHE A 189 -3.47 -2.36 9.65
C PHE A 189 -4.22 -1.05 9.94
N GLN A 190 -3.87 -0.40 11.04
CA GLN A 190 -4.28 0.98 11.32
C GLN A 190 -3.43 1.93 10.49
N ASP A 191 -2.12 1.72 10.52
CA ASP A 191 -1.16 2.45 9.70
C ASP A 191 0.08 1.59 9.40
N VAL A 192 0.71 1.92 8.27
CA VAL A 192 1.94 1.33 7.78
C VAL A 192 2.87 2.45 7.37
N ASN A 193 4.10 2.44 7.90
CA ASN A 193 5.15 3.34 7.45
C ASN A 193 6.37 2.52 7.01
N ILE A 194 6.73 2.56 5.73
CA ILE A 194 7.91 1.85 5.22
C ILE A 194 8.93 2.87 4.74
N SER A 195 10.16 2.80 5.27
CA SER A 195 11.28 3.45 4.62
C SER A 195 12.14 2.46 3.85
N PHE A 196 12.24 2.65 2.54
CA PHE A 196 13.05 1.82 1.66
C PHE A 196 14.51 2.29 1.63
N GLY A 197 15.42 1.34 1.43
CA GLY A 197 16.86 1.60 1.32
C GLY A 197 17.66 0.71 2.26
N SER A 198 18.90 1.11 2.54
CA SER A 198 19.87 0.36 3.34
C SER A 198 20.45 1.17 4.52
N GLY A 199 19.91 2.36 4.79
CA GLY A 199 20.33 3.21 5.93
C GLY A 199 19.73 2.78 7.26
N SER A 200 20.15 3.41 8.36
CA SER A 200 19.60 3.20 9.72
C SER A 200 18.09 3.37 9.80
N ASP A 201 17.55 4.21 8.92
CA ASP A 201 16.14 4.55 8.90
C ASP A 201 15.35 3.56 8.03
N ALA A 202 15.99 2.62 7.32
CA ALA A 202 15.31 1.67 6.47
C ALA A 202 14.62 0.58 7.29
N GLY A 203 13.34 0.37 7.02
CA GLY A 203 12.51 -0.53 7.80
C GLY A 203 11.03 -0.28 7.61
N ALA A 204 10.20 -0.96 8.40
CA ALA A 204 8.76 -0.80 8.39
C ALA A 204 8.20 -0.70 9.81
N ASP A 205 7.32 0.25 10.05
CA ASP A 205 6.57 0.38 11.29
C ASP A 205 5.11 0.02 11.04
N TYR A 206 4.52 -0.68 11.99
CA TYR A 206 3.17 -1.22 11.90
C TYR A 206 2.39 -0.87 13.17
N SER A 207 1.18 -0.36 12.98
CA SER A 207 0.12 -0.39 13.99
C SER A 207 -1.03 -1.20 13.43
N PHE A 208 -1.55 -2.16 14.18
CA PHE A 208 -2.56 -3.09 13.67
C PHE A 208 -3.48 -3.63 14.76
N TYR A 209 -4.64 -4.12 14.33
CA TYR A 209 -5.49 -5.01 15.10
C TYR A 209 -5.30 -6.44 14.59
N VAL A 210 -5.39 -7.39 15.50
CA VAL A 210 -5.46 -8.82 15.19
C VAL A 210 -6.82 -9.33 15.60
N PHE A 211 -7.54 -9.93 14.67
CA PHE A 211 -8.72 -10.74 14.95
C PHE A 211 -8.43 -12.20 14.66
N PHE A 212 -9.01 -13.08 15.47
CA PHE A 212 -8.83 -14.51 15.36
C PHE A 212 -10.19 -15.21 15.45
N SER A 213 -10.37 -16.21 14.58
CA SER A 213 -11.43 -17.21 14.68
C SER A 213 -10.77 -18.57 14.92
N ALA A 214 -11.16 -19.23 16.00
CA ALA A 214 -10.72 -20.59 16.30
C ALA A 214 -11.25 -21.60 15.24
N PRO A 215 -10.57 -22.75 15.05
CA PRO A 215 -11.14 -23.86 14.29
C PRO A 215 -12.43 -24.37 14.95
N GLU A 216 -13.45 -24.69 14.13
CA GLU A 216 -14.67 -25.39 14.56
C GLU A 216 -14.40 -26.80 15.10
#